data_AF-A0A843UFS6-F1
#
_entry.id   AF-A0A843UFS6-F1
#
_cell.length_a   1.000
_cell.length_b   1.000
_cell.length_c   1.000
_cell.angle_alpha   90.00
_cell.angle_beta   90.00
_cell.angle_gamma   90.00
#
_symmetry.space_group_name_H-M   'P 1'
#
loop_
_entity.id
_entity.type
_entity.pdbx_description
1 polymer ?
#
loop_
_entity_poly.entity_id
_entity_poly.type
_entity_poly.pdbx_seq_one_letter_code
_entity_poly.pdbx_strand_id
1 'polypeptide(L)'
;MCLSSLSPSLTSSFRPISSLFSSGPSSPQQLSPSPISPPKSVGIDAYSWLHKGAYACSMELCLNMQGEAAGRYLRYFMHHVNLLRHHNITPVVVFDGGNIPSKKRHENLAFAKERLEEGNVSAAVEYFQILRAENVEFVVAPYEADAQLAYLSNIEAQDGGISAVITEDSDLLAYGCQTVIFKMDRYGNGEEIVMDEVLSSSKGGISFQHFNKELFTGMCILAGCDFLSSVPGIGVKRAYSFVSKYRNLDRVLSVLSFEKGSSMPEDYCDSFQKTIAIFHHARM
;
A
#
# COMPACT_ATOMS: atom_id res chain seq x y z
N MET A 1 2.32 8.16 4.84
CA MET A 1 1.38 8.93 5.72
C MET A 1 0.86 8.03 6.87
N CYS A 2 0.13 8.52 7.88
CA CYS A 2 -0.58 7.63 8.83
C CYS A 2 -2.09 7.96 8.85
N LEU A 3 -2.80 7.55 7.79
CA LEU A 3 -4.25 7.79 7.62
C LEU A 3 -5.09 7.17 8.74
N SER A 4 -4.60 6.13 9.42
CA SER A 4 -5.23 5.52 10.60
C SER A 4 -5.37 6.49 11.79
N SER A 5 -4.61 7.60 11.80
CA SER A 5 -4.74 8.66 12.81
C SER A 5 -5.97 9.55 12.64
N LEU A 6 -6.67 9.47 11.50
CA LEU A 6 -7.81 10.32 11.18
C LEU A 6 -9.09 9.88 11.90
N SER A 7 -9.39 8.58 11.95
CA SER A 7 -10.49 8.06 12.75
C SER A 7 -10.41 6.53 12.91
N PRO A 8 -10.66 5.98 14.12
CA PRO A 8 -10.89 4.55 14.30
C PRO A 8 -12.07 3.99 13.49
N SER A 9 -12.95 4.86 12.97
CA SER A 9 -14.08 4.47 12.12
C SER A 9 -13.71 4.22 10.65
N LEU A 10 -12.48 4.56 10.22
CA LEU A 10 -11.98 4.29 8.87
C LEU A 10 -11.39 2.89 8.71
N THR A 11 -11.01 2.27 9.82
CA THR A 11 -10.63 0.86 9.88
C THR A 11 -11.90 0.06 10.16
N SER A 12 -12.30 -0.82 9.25
CA SER A 12 -13.29 -1.83 9.62
C SER A 12 -12.73 -2.68 10.77
N SER A 13 -13.61 -3.27 11.58
CA SER A 13 -13.24 -4.24 12.62
C SER A 13 -12.21 -5.25 12.11
N PHE A 14 -11.20 -5.60 12.91
CA PHE A 14 -10.25 -6.69 12.62
C PHE A 14 -11.01 -7.92 12.08
N ARG A 15 -10.79 -8.29 10.82
CA ARG A 15 -11.56 -9.34 10.14
C ARG A 15 -10.64 -10.44 9.65
N PRO A 16 -11.08 -11.71 9.73
CA PRO A 16 -10.33 -12.81 9.14
C PRO A 16 -10.39 -12.68 7.61
N ILE A 17 -9.26 -12.89 6.94
CA ILE A 17 -9.15 -12.77 5.48
C ILE A 17 -10.11 -13.71 4.74
N SER A 18 -10.46 -14.84 5.34
CA SER A 18 -11.49 -15.77 4.83
C SER A 18 -12.89 -15.13 4.76
N SER A 19 -13.20 -14.16 5.62
CA SER A 19 -14.48 -13.45 5.62
C SER A 19 -14.55 -12.33 4.58
N LEU A 20 -13.41 -11.70 4.25
CA LEU A 20 -13.34 -10.64 3.24
C LEU A 20 -13.77 -11.13 1.85
N PHE A 21 -13.65 -12.43 1.64
CA PHE A 21 -13.96 -13.08 0.38
C PHE A 21 -15.20 -13.99 0.45
N SER A 22 -15.94 -14.00 1.55
CA SER A 22 -17.17 -14.78 1.67
C SER A 22 -18.36 -13.93 1.23
N SER A 23 -18.77 -14.04 -0.04
CA SER A 23 -20.04 -13.47 -0.48
C SER A 23 -21.20 -14.24 0.16
N GLY A 24 -22.06 -13.54 0.89
CA GLY A 24 -23.35 -14.07 1.31
C GLY A 24 -24.40 -12.97 1.32
N PRO A 25 -25.55 -13.21 0.68
CA PRO A 25 -26.76 -13.23 1.47
C PRO A 25 -27.40 -14.62 1.48
N SER A 26 -27.86 -15.01 2.66
CA SER A 26 -28.71 -16.15 2.94
C SER A 26 -30.06 -16.05 2.21
N SER A 27 -30.30 -16.93 1.23
CA SER A 27 -31.63 -17.38 0.76
C SER A 27 -31.48 -18.65 -0.09
N PRO A 28 -32.33 -19.69 0.09
CA PRO A 28 -32.19 -20.94 -0.67
C PRO A 28 -32.97 -20.85 -1.98
N GLN A 29 -32.30 -20.54 -3.10
CA GLN A 29 -32.87 -20.77 -4.44
C GLN A 29 -31.84 -21.31 -5.44
N GLN A 30 -32.17 -22.53 -5.92
CA GLN A 30 -31.76 -23.23 -7.15
C GLN A 30 -30.28 -23.38 -7.52
N LEU A 31 -29.84 -24.65 -7.54
CA LEU A 31 -28.63 -25.10 -8.22
C LEU A 31 -28.77 -24.93 -9.75
N SER A 32 -28.18 -23.87 -10.29
CA SER A 32 -27.54 -23.91 -11.61
C SER A 32 -26.02 -23.89 -11.38
N PRO A 33 -25.19 -24.48 -12.27
CA PRO A 33 -23.75 -24.33 -12.16
C PRO A 33 -23.41 -22.85 -12.36
N SER A 34 -23.14 -22.16 -11.27
CA SER A 34 -22.63 -20.79 -11.27
C SER A 34 -21.38 -20.74 -12.15
N PRO A 35 -21.16 -19.68 -12.95
CA PRO A 35 -19.84 -19.46 -13.53
C PRO A 35 -18.83 -19.52 -12.38
N ILE A 36 -17.76 -20.32 -12.55
CA ILE A 36 -16.67 -20.44 -11.60
C ILE A 36 -16.23 -19.01 -11.30
N SER A 37 -16.49 -18.53 -10.07
CA SER A 37 -16.05 -17.19 -9.68
C SER A 37 -14.55 -17.13 -9.93
N PRO A 38 -14.03 -16.10 -10.60
CA PRO A 38 -12.61 -16.03 -10.90
C PRO A 38 -11.80 -16.24 -9.60
N PRO A 39 -10.66 -16.94 -9.68
CA PRO A 39 -9.79 -17.13 -8.53
C PRO A 39 -9.48 -15.78 -7.89
N LYS A 40 -9.58 -15.71 -6.57
CA LYS A 40 -9.48 -14.47 -5.82
C LYS A 40 -8.00 -14.18 -5.59
N SER A 41 -7.47 -13.28 -6.41
CA SER A 41 -6.07 -12.88 -6.32
C SER A 41 -5.89 -11.72 -5.34
N VAL A 42 -4.85 -11.77 -4.53
CA VAL A 42 -4.48 -10.69 -3.60
C VAL A 42 -3.04 -10.28 -3.88
N GLY A 43 -2.84 -8.99 -4.10
CA GLY A 43 -1.52 -8.41 -4.26
C GLY A 43 -0.80 -8.31 -2.93
N ILE A 44 0.49 -8.63 -2.91
CA ILE A 44 1.34 -8.56 -1.73
C ILE A 44 2.49 -7.61 -2.02
N ASP A 45 2.65 -6.59 -1.21
CA ASP A 45 3.88 -5.82 -1.13
C ASP A 45 4.97 -6.71 -0.51
N ALA A 46 5.93 -7.14 -1.34
CA ALA A 46 6.99 -8.03 -0.92
C ALA A 46 7.87 -7.42 0.17
N TYR A 47 8.19 -6.13 0.07
CA TYR A 47 9.10 -5.45 1.00
C TYR A 47 8.49 -5.34 2.39
N SER A 48 7.18 -5.12 2.48
CA SER A 48 6.47 -5.11 3.77
C SER A 48 6.68 -6.42 4.55
N TRP A 49 6.51 -7.58 3.92
CA TRP A 49 6.69 -8.86 4.60
C TRP A 49 8.15 -9.27 4.77
N LEU A 50 9.02 -8.96 3.81
CA LEU A 50 10.45 -9.20 3.91
C LEU A 50 11.05 -8.43 5.09
N HIS A 51 10.69 -7.16 5.24
CA HIS A 51 11.16 -6.32 6.33
C HIS A 51 10.66 -6.83 7.69
N LYS A 52 9.38 -7.21 7.81
CA LYS A 52 8.82 -7.85 9.01
C LYS A 52 9.54 -9.16 9.37
N GLY A 53 9.77 -10.02 8.37
CA GLY A 53 10.49 -11.28 8.56
C GLY A 53 11.94 -11.06 8.98
N ALA A 54 12.61 -10.06 8.41
CA ALA A 54 13.99 -9.72 8.70
C ALA A 54 14.22 -9.27 10.16
N TYR A 55 13.23 -8.63 10.80
CA TYR A 55 13.33 -8.29 12.22
C TYR A 55 13.61 -9.51 13.10
N ALA A 56 13.00 -10.66 12.78
CA ALA A 56 13.15 -11.90 13.54
C ALA A 56 14.52 -12.57 13.37
N CYS A 57 15.34 -12.12 12.42
CA CYS A 57 16.71 -12.59 12.19
C CYS A 57 17.68 -11.43 11.93
N SER A 58 17.42 -10.25 12.50
CA SER A 58 18.17 -9.03 12.21
C SER A 58 19.63 -9.16 12.63
N MET A 59 19.91 -9.77 13.78
CA MET A 59 21.27 -10.05 14.25
C MET A 59 22.01 -11.00 13.30
N GLU A 60 21.38 -12.09 12.89
CA GLU A 60 21.98 -13.09 12.01
C GLU A 60 22.24 -12.55 10.60
N LEU A 61 21.33 -11.70 10.09
CA LEU A 61 21.51 -10.97 8.84
C LEU A 61 22.66 -9.95 8.94
N CYS A 62 22.75 -9.19 10.03
CA CYS A 62 23.82 -8.21 10.24
C CYS A 62 25.20 -8.86 10.39
N LEU A 63 25.27 -10.05 10.98
CA LEU A 63 26.52 -10.79 11.21
C LEU A 63 26.87 -11.75 10.06
N ASN A 64 26.12 -11.73 8.95
CA ASN A 64 26.27 -12.66 7.81
C ASN A 64 26.34 -14.14 8.25
N MET A 65 25.59 -14.50 9.30
CA MET A 65 25.55 -15.87 9.79
C MET A 65 24.76 -16.74 8.82
N GLN A 66 25.44 -17.67 8.16
CA GLN A 66 24.77 -18.65 7.29
C GLN A 66 24.08 -19.74 8.13
N GLY A 67 22.90 -20.19 7.69
CA GLY A 67 22.16 -21.30 8.31
C GLY A 67 20.68 -21.02 8.54
N GLU A 68 20.00 -21.94 9.25
CA GLU A 68 18.55 -21.88 9.50
C GLU A 68 18.06 -20.58 10.14
N ALA A 69 18.91 -19.92 10.93
CA ALA A 69 18.58 -18.67 11.58
C ALA A 69 18.44 -17.50 10.59
N ALA A 70 19.23 -17.48 9.51
CA ALA A 70 19.08 -16.52 8.43
C ALA A 70 17.84 -16.78 7.58
N GLY A 71 17.36 -18.02 7.48
CA GLY A 71 16.15 -18.38 6.72
C GLY A 71 14.81 -18.02 7.41
N ARG A 72 14.82 -17.35 8.57
CA ARG A 72 13.56 -17.03 9.28
C ARG A 72 12.67 -16.05 8.51
N TYR A 73 13.23 -15.08 7.80
CA TYR A 73 12.44 -14.15 6.98
C TYR A 73 11.71 -14.88 5.83
N LEU A 74 12.36 -15.87 5.20
CA LEU A 74 11.75 -16.75 4.19
C LEU A 74 10.60 -17.57 4.78
N ARG A 75 10.82 -18.19 5.95
CA ARG A 75 9.77 -18.95 6.65
C ARG A 75 8.58 -18.09 7.00
N TYR A 76 8.83 -16.86 7.47
CA TYR A 76 7.78 -15.88 7.73
C TYR A 76 6.98 -15.56 6.47
N PHE A 77 7.66 -15.28 5.36
CA PHE A 77 7.01 -14.95 4.10
C PHE A 77 6.18 -16.13 3.56
N MET A 78 6.78 -17.31 3.47
CA MET A 78 6.13 -18.51 2.95
C MET A 78 4.97 -18.98 3.85
N HIS A 79 5.05 -18.75 5.17
CA HIS A 79 3.92 -19.01 6.07
C HIS A 79 2.68 -18.23 5.63
N HIS A 80 2.80 -16.93 5.34
CA HIS A 80 1.65 -16.12 4.92
C HIS A 80 1.18 -16.46 3.50
N VAL A 81 2.09 -16.74 2.57
CA VAL A 81 1.75 -17.27 1.22
C VAL A 81 0.92 -18.55 1.33
N ASN A 82 1.39 -19.51 2.14
CA ASN A 82 0.71 -20.79 2.32
C ASN A 82 -0.61 -20.65 3.07
N LEU A 83 -0.72 -19.69 4.00
CA LEU A 83 -1.97 -19.35 4.66
C LEU A 83 -3.01 -18.84 3.65
N LEU A 84 -2.64 -17.94 2.74
CA LEU A 84 -3.53 -17.47 1.67
C LEU A 84 -3.99 -18.63 0.78
N ARG A 85 -3.04 -19.46 0.34
CA ARG A 85 -3.33 -20.66 -0.47
C ARG A 85 -4.26 -21.64 0.24
N HIS A 86 -4.08 -21.85 1.54
CA HIS A 86 -4.96 -22.69 2.35
C HIS A 86 -6.42 -22.20 2.31
N HIS A 87 -6.62 -20.89 2.20
CA HIS A 87 -7.93 -20.27 2.03
C HIS A 87 -8.37 -20.11 0.56
N ASN A 88 -7.69 -20.78 -0.39
CA ASN A 88 -7.94 -20.68 -1.83
C ASN A 88 -7.82 -19.26 -2.40
N ILE A 89 -6.91 -18.46 -1.83
CA ILE A 89 -6.55 -17.13 -2.32
C ILE A 89 -5.25 -17.26 -3.09
N THR A 90 -5.19 -16.67 -4.28
CA THR A 90 -4.00 -16.66 -5.12
C THR A 90 -3.12 -15.45 -4.75
N PRO A 91 -1.93 -15.65 -4.17
CA PRO A 91 -1.03 -14.54 -3.86
C PRO A 91 -0.28 -14.09 -5.13
N VAL A 92 -0.33 -12.78 -5.41
CA VAL A 92 0.47 -12.11 -6.45
C VAL A 92 1.49 -11.22 -5.76
N VAL A 93 2.75 -11.65 -5.70
CA VAL A 93 3.81 -10.93 -4.99
C VAL A 93 4.40 -9.84 -5.89
N VAL A 94 4.47 -8.61 -5.41
CA VAL A 94 5.03 -7.48 -6.17
C VAL A 94 6.26 -6.94 -5.48
N PHE A 95 7.35 -6.80 -6.23
CA PHE A 95 8.61 -6.22 -5.79
C PHE A 95 8.87 -4.87 -6.43
N ASP A 96 9.59 -4.01 -5.72
CA ASP A 96 10.21 -2.82 -6.30
C ASP A 96 11.24 -3.21 -7.38
N GLY A 97 11.36 -2.35 -8.40
CA GLY A 97 12.40 -2.41 -9.42
C GLY A 97 13.32 -1.19 -9.36
N GLY A 98 13.26 -0.35 -10.40
CA GLY A 98 14.15 0.80 -10.56
C GLY A 98 13.91 1.93 -9.57
N ASN A 99 14.91 2.79 -9.37
CA ASN A 99 14.76 3.98 -8.52
C ASN A 99 13.99 5.10 -9.25
N ILE A 100 13.05 5.73 -8.57
CA ILE A 100 12.39 6.96 -9.03
C ILE A 100 13.25 8.19 -8.65
N PRO A 101 13.63 9.07 -9.60
CA PRO A 101 14.45 10.25 -9.31
C PRO A 101 13.82 11.23 -8.30
N SER A 102 12.49 11.29 -8.23
CA SER A 102 11.72 12.24 -7.42
C SER A 102 11.50 11.82 -5.97
N LYS A 103 11.83 10.57 -5.58
CA LYS A 103 11.63 10.09 -4.21
C LYS A 103 12.75 10.62 -3.30
N LYS A 104 12.42 11.50 -2.36
CA LYS A 104 13.40 12.00 -1.37
C LYS A 104 13.57 10.96 -0.27
N ARG A 105 14.55 10.05 -0.42
CA ARG A 105 14.95 9.15 0.67
C ARG A 105 15.63 9.96 1.78
N HIS A 106 14.85 10.45 2.75
CA HIS A 106 15.44 10.97 3.97
C HIS A 106 16.06 9.81 4.77
N GLU A 107 17.36 9.96 5.05
CA GLU A 107 18.16 9.29 6.09
C GLU A 107 18.74 7.88 5.84
N ASN A 108 18.18 7.02 4.96
CA ASN A 108 18.78 5.69 4.69
C ASN A 108 19.60 5.58 3.40
N LEU A 109 19.88 6.69 2.71
CA LEU A 109 20.56 6.69 1.41
C LEU A 109 22.03 6.25 1.49
N ALA A 110 22.71 6.56 2.58
CA ALA A 110 24.10 6.15 2.81
C ALA A 110 24.20 4.65 3.13
N PHE A 111 23.37 4.17 4.07
CA PHE A 111 23.32 2.77 4.47
C PHE A 111 22.80 1.83 3.37
N ALA A 112 21.80 2.28 2.59
CA ALA A 112 21.28 1.52 1.46
C ALA A 112 22.29 1.45 0.30
N LYS A 113 23.12 2.49 0.08
CA LYS A 113 24.20 2.47 -0.91
C LYS A 113 25.33 1.53 -0.51
N GLU A 114 25.74 1.56 0.75
CA GLU A 114 26.77 0.66 1.31
C GLU A 114 26.35 -0.81 1.17
N ARG A 115 25.08 -1.14 1.49
CA ARG A 115 24.49 -2.49 1.31
C ARG A 115 24.39 -2.93 -0.17
N LEU A 116 24.18 -2.00 -1.10
CA LEU A 116 24.13 -2.27 -2.54
C LEU A 116 25.52 -2.56 -3.10
N GLU A 117 26.53 -1.85 -2.60
CA GLU A 117 27.94 -2.07 -2.92
C GLU A 117 28.48 -3.38 -2.32
N GLU A 118 27.93 -3.84 -1.19
CA GLU A 118 28.23 -5.14 -0.56
C GLU A 118 27.66 -6.36 -1.31
N GLY A 119 26.84 -6.16 -2.35
CA GLY A 119 26.48 -7.24 -3.28
C GLY A 119 25.70 -8.40 -2.65
N ASN A 120 24.62 -8.11 -1.92
CA ASN A 120 23.66 -9.15 -1.49
C ASN A 120 22.76 -9.66 -2.64
N VAL A 121 23.36 -9.92 -3.80
CA VAL A 121 22.70 -10.49 -4.98
C VAL A 121 22.28 -11.94 -4.70
N SER A 122 23.03 -12.65 -3.86
CA SER A 122 22.76 -14.05 -3.53
C SER A 122 21.41 -14.27 -2.84
N ALA A 123 21.05 -13.43 -1.85
CA ALA A 123 19.79 -13.60 -1.13
C ALA A 123 18.57 -13.27 -2.00
N ALA A 124 18.66 -12.24 -2.85
CA ALA A 124 17.60 -11.92 -3.82
C ALA A 124 17.41 -13.06 -4.85
N VAL A 125 18.50 -13.63 -5.36
CA VAL A 125 18.43 -14.77 -6.30
C VAL A 125 17.82 -16.01 -5.64
N GLU A 126 18.24 -16.35 -4.43
CA GLU A 126 17.67 -17.45 -3.64
C GLU A 126 16.17 -17.27 -3.42
N TYR A 127 15.75 -16.04 -3.12
CA TYR A 127 14.34 -15.70 -2.94
C TYR A 127 13.48 -15.99 -4.17
N PHE A 128 13.91 -15.50 -5.34
CA PHE A 128 13.19 -15.76 -6.60
C PHE A 128 13.19 -17.24 -6.97
N GLN A 129 14.24 -17.99 -6.65
CA GLN A 129 14.28 -19.43 -6.86
C GLN A 129 13.24 -20.17 -6.02
N ILE A 130 13.09 -19.80 -4.73
CA ILE A 130 12.10 -20.37 -3.83
C ILE A 130 10.69 -20.07 -4.33
N LEU A 131 10.39 -18.81 -4.69
CA LEU A 131 9.06 -18.46 -5.21
C LEU A 131 8.72 -19.24 -6.49
N ARG A 132 9.69 -19.41 -7.39
CA ARG A 132 9.50 -20.23 -8.61
C ARG A 132 9.28 -21.70 -8.29
N ALA A 133 10.07 -22.28 -7.40
CA ALA A 133 9.94 -23.69 -7.00
C ALA A 133 8.58 -23.97 -6.34
N GLU A 134 8.08 -23.02 -5.57
CA GLU A 134 6.79 -23.08 -4.88
C GLU A 134 5.61 -22.63 -5.77
N ASN A 135 5.86 -22.32 -7.05
CA ASN A 135 4.86 -21.82 -8.01
C ASN A 135 4.08 -20.58 -7.50
N VAL A 136 4.76 -19.68 -6.80
CA VAL A 136 4.18 -18.41 -6.34
C VAL A 136 4.29 -17.39 -7.47
N GLU A 137 3.16 -16.77 -7.83
CA GLU A 137 3.13 -15.73 -8.84
C GLU A 137 3.80 -14.46 -8.31
N PHE A 138 4.67 -13.85 -9.13
CA PHE A 138 5.30 -12.60 -8.77
C PHE A 138 5.59 -11.69 -9.96
N VAL A 139 5.65 -10.39 -9.69
CA VAL A 139 5.96 -9.31 -10.63
C VAL A 139 7.03 -8.42 -10.02
N VAL A 140 8.00 -8.00 -10.83
CA VAL A 140 8.93 -6.93 -10.47
C VAL A 140 8.44 -5.67 -11.16
N ALA A 141 8.03 -4.68 -10.38
CA ALA A 141 7.57 -3.40 -10.88
C ALA A 141 8.71 -2.69 -11.65
N PRO A 142 8.41 -1.83 -12.63
CA PRO A 142 9.45 -1.03 -13.28
C PRO A 142 10.13 -0.06 -12.30
N TYR A 143 9.37 0.42 -11.31
CA TYR A 143 9.84 1.30 -10.25
C TYR A 143 9.30 0.87 -8.89
N GLU A 144 8.17 1.39 -8.43
CA GLU A 144 7.61 1.06 -7.11
C GLU A 144 6.52 0.00 -7.19
N ALA A 145 6.55 -0.94 -6.25
CA ALA A 145 5.51 -1.92 -6.03
C ALA A 145 4.16 -1.26 -5.75
N ASP A 146 4.16 -0.11 -5.06
CA ASP A 146 2.94 0.64 -4.72
C ASP A 146 2.10 0.98 -5.95
N ALA A 147 2.75 1.56 -6.96
CA ALA A 147 2.11 1.86 -8.23
C ALA A 147 1.61 0.57 -8.89
N GLN A 148 2.48 -0.43 -9.05
CA GLN A 148 2.12 -1.69 -9.70
C GLN A 148 0.95 -2.41 -9.00
N LEU A 149 0.87 -2.40 -7.68
CA LEU A 149 -0.24 -2.96 -6.91
C LEU A 149 -1.52 -2.15 -7.11
N ALA A 150 -1.41 -0.83 -7.15
CA ALA A 150 -2.54 0.04 -7.48
C ALA A 150 -3.06 -0.23 -8.89
N TYR A 151 -2.19 -0.46 -9.88
CA TYR A 151 -2.59 -0.90 -11.23
C TYR A 151 -3.46 -2.15 -11.19
N LEU A 152 -2.90 -3.22 -10.62
CA LEU A 152 -3.52 -4.54 -10.61
C LEU A 152 -4.85 -4.49 -9.87
N SER A 153 -4.97 -3.66 -8.82
CA SER A 153 -6.21 -3.48 -8.07
C SER A 153 -7.32 -2.74 -8.82
N ASN A 154 -7.00 -2.09 -9.93
CA ASN A 154 -7.95 -1.39 -10.81
C ASN A 154 -8.22 -2.15 -12.12
N ILE A 155 -7.63 -3.34 -12.30
CA ILE A 155 -7.92 -4.24 -13.41
C ILE A 155 -9.03 -5.21 -12.96
N GLU A 156 -9.89 -5.62 -13.90
CA GLU A 156 -10.91 -6.62 -13.63
C GLU A 156 -10.31 -8.01 -13.37
N ALA A 157 -10.97 -8.82 -12.53
CA ALA A 157 -10.44 -10.12 -12.10
C ALA A 157 -10.17 -11.09 -13.27
N GLN A 158 -10.98 -11.05 -14.34
CA GLN A 158 -10.78 -11.88 -15.54
C GLN A 158 -9.52 -11.51 -16.35
N ASP A 159 -9.03 -10.28 -16.20
CA ASP A 159 -7.87 -9.74 -16.93
C ASP A 159 -6.59 -9.78 -16.06
N GLY A 160 -6.62 -10.51 -14.95
CA GLY A 160 -5.49 -10.64 -14.01
C GLY A 160 -5.48 -9.60 -12.89
N GLY A 161 -6.61 -8.92 -12.65
CA GLY A 161 -6.76 -8.00 -11.53
C GLY A 161 -6.74 -8.68 -10.16
N ILE A 162 -6.42 -7.90 -9.13
CA ILE A 162 -6.41 -8.34 -7.72
C ILE A 162 -7.57 -7.72 -6.95
N SER A 163 -8.15 -8.47 -6.01
CA SER A 163 -9.30 -8.02 -5.22
C SER A 163 -8.93 -7.14 -4.02
N ALA A 164 -7.70 -7.30 -3.51
CA ALA A 164 -7.17 -6.52 -2.41
C ALA A 164 -5.64 -6.48 -2.45
N VAL A 165 -5.05 -5.51 -1.75
CA VAL A 165 -3.60 -5.41 -1.53
C VAL A 165 -3.30 -5.60 -0.05
N ILE A 166 -2.38 -6.50 0.29
CA ILE A 166 -1.82 -6.60 1.64
C ILE A 166 -0.53 -5.79 1.69
N THR A 167 -0.52 -4.76 2.51
CA THR A 167 0.67 -3.93 2.75
C THR A 167 0.59 -3.27 4.13
N GLU A 168 1.70 -2.70 4.59
CA GLU A 168 1.69 -1.75 5.72
C GLU A 168 1.80 -0.28 5.24
N ASP A 169 2.01 -0.06 3.94
CA ASP A 169 2.15 1.27 3.37
C ASP A 169 0.78 1.88 3.06
N SER A 170 0.47 2.99 3.71
CA SER A 170 -0.78 3.73 3.51
C SER A 170 -0.86 4.45 2.17
N ASP A 171 0.28 4.65 1.49
CA ASP A 171 0.37 5.43 0.26
C ASP A 171 -0.37 4.73 -0.90
N LEU A 172 -0.61 3.42 -0.82
CA LEU A 172 -1.47 2.65 -1.74
C LEU A 172 -2.90 3.21 -1.81
N LEU A 173 -3.42 3.77 -0.72
CA LEU A 173 -4.73 4.44 -0.72
C LEU A 173 -4.69 5.74 -1.54
N ALA A 174 -3.55 6.45 -1.56
CA ALA A 174 -3.37 7.67 -2.36
C ALA A 174 -3.14 7.37 -3.85
N TYR A 175 -2.48 6.25 -4.18
CA TYR A 175 -2.46 5.67 -5.54
C TYR A 175 -3.86 5.17 -5.96
N GLY A 176 -4.73 4.93 -4.98
CA GLY A 176 -6.13 4.59 -5.13
C GLY A 176 -6.35 3.12 -5.45
N CYS A 177 -5.71 2.27 -4.67
CA CYS A 177 -6.17 0.91 -4.43
C CYS A 177 -7.59 0.91 -3.87
N GLN A 178 -8.43 0.01 -4.38
CA GLN A 178 -9.83 -0.07 -3.94
C GLN A 178 -9.96 -0.69 -2.55
N THR A 179 -9.17 -1.73 -2.27
CA THR A 179 -9.19 -2.45 -1.00
C THR A 179 -7.77 -2.71 -0.53
N VAL A 180 -7.45 -2.27 0.68
CA VAL A 180 -6.14 -2.49 1.31
C VAL A 180 -6.33 -3.16 2.67
N ILE A 181 -5.53 -4.20 2.93
CA ILE A 181 -5.51 -4.97 4.16
C ILE A 181 -4.20 -4.65 4.89
N PHE A 182 -4.31 -3.96 6.01
CA PHE A 182 -3.20 -3.61 6.90
C PHE A 182 -3.06 -4.62 8.03
N LYS A 183 -1.86 -4.69 8.63
CA LYS A 183 -1.57 -5.42 9.87
C LYS A 183 -2.02 -6.88 9.87
N MET A 184 -1.91 -7.56 8.73
CA MET A 184 -2.25 -8.97 8.66
C MET A 184 -1.37 -9.78 9.62
N ASP A 185 -2.00 -10.49 10.55
CA ASP A 185 -1.34 -11.34 11.53
C ASP A 185 -1.06 -12.75 10.96
N ARG A 186 -0.36 -13.57 11.76
CA ARG A 186 0.01 -14.95 11.39
C ARG A 186 -1.17 -15.90 11.20
N TYR A 187 -2.37 -15.49 11.61
CA TYR A 187 -3.61 -16.26 11.49
C TYR A 187 -4.51 -15.73 10.36
N GLY A 188 -4.07 -14.67 9.67
CA GLY A 188 -4.77 -14.09 8.53
C GLY A 188 -5.83 -13.07 8.93
N ASN A 189 -5.78 -12.52 10.15
CA ASN A 189 -6.65 -11.42 10.53
C ASN A 189 -5.96 -10.09 10.23
N GLY A 190 -6.69 -9.12 9.67
CA GLY A 190 -6.15 -7.79 9.36
C GLY A 190 -7.19 -6.67 9.47
N GLU A 191 -6.73 -5.45 9.28
CA GLU A 191 -7.53 -4.24 9.19
C GLU A 191 -7.81 -3.91 7.73
N GLU A 192 -9.03 -4.15 7.27
CA GLU A 192 -9.44 -3.85 5.90
C GLU A 192 -9.97 -2.41 5.78
N ILE A 193 -9.49 -1.71 4.75
CA ILE A 193 -9.99 -0.41 4.31
C ILE A 193 -10.45 -0.54 2.86
N VAL A 194 -11.75 -0.29 2.62
CA VAL A 194 -12.37 -0.23 1.30
C VAL A 194 -12.63 1.24 0.94
N MET A 195 -12.07 1.72 -0.16
CA MET A 195 -12.11 3.14 -0.52
C MET A 195 -13.53 3.65 -0.76
N ASP A 196 -14.39 2.85 -1.40
CA ASP A 196 -15.80 3.23 -1.60
C ASP A 196 -16.55 3.38 -0.27
N GLU A 197 -16.25 2.54 0.73
CA GLU A 197 -16.82 2.68 2.07
C GLU A 197 -16.28 3.93 2.78
N VAL A 198 -14.99 4.23 2.64
CA VAL A 198 -14.38 5.45 3.19
C VAL A 198 -15.02 6.71 2.60
N LEU A 199 -15.21 6.76 1.28
CA LEU A 199 -15.77 7.91 0.57
C LEU A 199 -17.28 8.07 0.79
N SER A 200 -18.01 6.97 1.05
CA SER A 200 -19.45 6.98 1.30
C SER A 200 -19.84 7.10 2.78
N SER A 201 -18.93 6.81 3.71
CA SER A 201 -19.23 6.81 5.14
C SER A 201 -19.44 8.22 5.71
N SER A 202 -20.54 8.35 6.46
CA SER A 202 -20.88 9.52 7.28
C SER A 202 -20.76 9.23 8.79
N LYS A 203 -20.25 8.05 9.18
CA LYS A 203 -20.20 7.62 10.58
C LYS A 203 -18.86 8.01 11.23
N GLY A 204 -18.94 8.86 12.25
CA GLY A 204 -17.83 9.14 13.18
C GLY A 204 -16.91 10.27 12.72
N GLY A 205 -17.24 11.51 13.09
CA GLY A 205 -16.34 12.68 13.12
C GLY A 205 -15.83 13.20 11.77
N ILE A 206 -15.03 12.40 11.07
CA ILE A 206 -14.46 12.70 9.76
C ILE A 206 -15.31 12.00 8.70
N SER A 207 -15.82 12.75 7.73
CA SER A 207 -16.58 12.21 6.61
C SER A 207 -15.94 12.66 5.32
N PHE A 208 -15.63 11.68 4.47
CA PHE A 208 -15.17 11.93 3.11
C PHE A 208 -16.33 12.04 2.12
N GLN A 209 -17.55 12.23 2.64
CA GLN A 209 -18.70 12.53 1.80
C GLN A 209 -18.37 13.77 0.95
N HIS A 210 -18.47 13.61 -0.37
CA HIS A 210 -18.07 14.58 -1.41
C HIS A 210 -16.58 14.67 -1.75
N PHE A 211 -15.72 13.81 -1.22
CA PHE A 211 -14.39 13.63 -1.77
C PHE A 211 -14.50 12.72 -3.00
N ASN A 212 -13.83 13.11 -4.07
CA ASN A 212 -13.47 12.21 -5.16
C ASN A 212 -12.03 11.74 -4.95
N LYS A 213 -11.55 10.81 -5.81
CA LYS A 213 -10.18 10.29 -5.75
C LYS A 213 -9.13 11.40 -5.78
N GLU A 214 -9.31 12.41 -6.63
CA GLU A 214 -8.40 13.57 -6.75
C GLU A 214 -8.29 14.37 -5.44
N LEU A 215 -9.41 14.71 -4.80
CA LEU A 215 -9.42 15.42 -3.52
C LEU A 215 -8.79 14.58 -2.40
N PHE A 216 -9.02 13.26 -2.40
CA PHE A 216 -8.41 12.35 -1.45
C PHE A 216 -6.89 12.28 -1.63
N THR A 217 -6.41 12.02 -2.85
CA THR A 217 -4.98 12.02 -3.18
C THR A 217 -4.34 13.36 -2.84
N GLY A 218 -4.99 14.48 -3.20
CA GLY A 218 -4.51 15.83 -2.86
C GLY A 218 -4.43 16.08 -1.36
N MET A 219 -5.40 15.60 -0.57
CA MET A 219 -5.33 15.63 0.89
C MET A 219 -4.12 14.85 1.42
N CYS A 220 -3.85 13.66 0.86
CA CYS A 220 -2.68 12.87 1.22
C CYS A 220 -1.38 13.62 0.86
N ILE A 221 -1.28 14.21 -0.31
CA ILE A 221 -0.06 14.96 -0.66
C ILE A 221 0.12 16.18 0.27
N LEU A 222 -0.96 16.89 0.61
CA LEU A 222 -0.92 18.04 1.53
C LEU A 222 -0.43 17.68 2.93
N ALA A 223 -0.77 16.50 3.44
CA ALA A 223 -0.32 16.09 4.78
C ALA A 223 1.08 15.43 4.78
N GLY A 224 1.72 15.36 3.61
CA GLY A 224 3.10 14.89 3.43
C GLY A 224 3.18 13.44 2.98
N CYS A 225 4.02 13.22 1.97
CA CYS A 225 4.38 11.91 1.43
C CYS A 225 5.86 11.89 1.03
N ASP A 226 6.34 10.75 0.53
CA ASP A 226 7.76 10.56 0.14
C ASP A 226 8.24 11.48 -1.00
N PHE A 227 7.31 12.01 -1.80
CA PHE A 227 7.61 12.90 -2.92
C PHE A 227 7.55 14.38 -2.55
N LEU A 228 6.73 14.74 -1.56
CA LEU A 228 6.52 16.12 -1.13
C LEU A 228 6.29 16.18 0.38
N SER A 229 7.23 16.81 1.08
CA SER A 229 7.08 17.13 2.50
C SER A 229 5.94 18.12 2.71
N SER A 230 5.14 17.94 3.75
CA SER A 230 4.05 18.86 4.11
C SER A 230 4.55 20.27 4.43
N VAL A 231 3.74 21.29 4.16
CA VAL A 231 3.99 22.64 4.68
C VAL A 231 4.03 22.63 6.22
N PRO A 232 4.96 23.34 6.89
CA PRO A 232 5.05 23.38 8.34
C PRO A 232 3.70 23.66 9.04
N GLY A 233 3.33 22.77 9.95
CA GLY A 233 2.07 22.83 10.70
C GLY A 233 0.82 22.40 9.91
N ILE A 234 0.98 21.77 8.74
CA ILE A 234 -0.08 21.08 8.00
C ILE A 234 0.10 19.57 8.14
N GLY A 235 -0.63 18.97 9.09
CA GLY A 235 -0.76 17.52 9.21
C GLY A 235 -2.11 17.04 8.68
N VAL A 236 -2.40 15.74 8.81
CA VAL A 236 -3.55 15.08 8.15
C VAL A 236 -4.89 15.73 8.51
N LYS A 237 -5.10 16.08 9.79
CA LYS A 237 -6.33 16.76 10.24
C LYS A 237 -6.53 18.13 9.58
N ARG A 238 -5.45 18.90 9.42
CA ARG A 238 -5.51 20.24 8.85
C ARG A 238 -5.64 20.18 7.32
N ALA A 239 -4.93 19.25 6.67
CA ALA A 239 -5.13 18.94 5.26
C ALA A 239 -6.59 18.56 4.96
N TYR A 240 -7.16 17.63 5.74
CA TYR A 240 -8.58 17.29 5.64
C TYR A 240 -9.48 18.52 5.81
N SER A 241 -9.23 19.35 6.83
CA SER A 241 -10.04 20.56 7.06
C SER A 241 -10.02 21.52 5.87
N PHE A 242 -8.87 21.70 5.21
CA PHE A 242 -8.77 22.54 4.01
C PHE A 242 -9.54 21.92 2.84
N VAL A 243 -9.27 20.65 2.54
CA VAL A 243 -9.87 19.98 1.37
C VAL A 243 -11.39 19.85 1.55
N SER A 244 -11.87 19.51 2.74
CA SER A 244 -13.29 19.42 3.07
C SER A 244 -14.01 20.78 2.96
N LYS A 245 -13.35 21.86 3.39
CA LYS A 245 -13.90 23.23 3.35
C LYS A 245 -13.95 23.81 1.93
N TYR A 246 -12.88 23.65 1.16
CA TYR A 246 -12.74 24.34 -0.13
C TYR A 246 -13.10 23.46 -1.34
N ARG A 247 -12.98 22.14 -1.23
CA ARG A 247 -13.33 21.13 -2.26
C ARG A 247 -12.75 21.41 -3.65
N ASN A 248 -11.61 22.08 -3.69
CA ASN A 248 -10.89 22.44 -4.90
C ASN A 248 -9.41 22.64 -4.51
N LEU A 249 -8.51 21.85 -5.10
CA LEU A 249 -7.11 21.81 -4.69
C LEU A 249 -6.39 23.13 -4.99
N ASP A 250 -6.67 23.79 -6.13
CA ASP A 250 -6.07 25.08 -6.47
C ASP A 250 -6.43 26.18 -5.46
N ARG A 251 -7.70 26.18 -5.02
CA ARG A 251 -8.18 27.09 -3.98
C ARG A 251 -7.57 26.77 -2.63
N VAL A 252 -7.39 25.49 -2.29
CA VAL A 252 -6.67 25.08 -1.07
C VAL A 252 -5.24 25.60 -1.10
N LEU A 253 -4.50 25.40 -2.18
CA LEU A 253 -3.13 25.87 -2.33
C LEU A 253 -3.04 27.41 -2.25
N SER A 254 -3.96 28.12 -2.89
CA SER A 254 -4.01 29.59 -2.86
C SER A 254 -4.24 30.13 -1.44
N VAL A 255 -5.19 29.55 -0.70
CA VAL A 255 -5.45 29.93 0.70
C VAL A 255 -4.28 29.54 1.59
N LEU A 256 -3.69 28.37 1.37
CA LEU A 256 -2.55 27.90 2.16
C LEU A 256 -1.33 28.81 1.97
N SER A 257 -1.07 29.24 0.74
CA SER A 257 -0.02 30.20 0.40
C SER A 257 -0.24 31.54 1.13
N PHE A 258 -1.48 32.04 1.15
CA PHE A 258 -1.82 33.25 1.90
C PHE A 258 -1.66 33.07 3.42
N GLU A 259 -2.14 31.97 4.01
CA GLU A 259 -2.08 31.73 5.45
C GLU A 259 -0.66 31.46 5.96
N LYS A 260 0.18 30.82 5.16
CA LYS A 260 1.53 30.39 5.56
C LYS A 260 2.63 31.34 5.12
N GLY A 261 2.37 32.17 4.10
CA GLY A 261 3.32 33.13 3.57
C GLY A 261 4.70 32.51 3.38
N SER A 262 5.72 33.13 3.96
CA SER A 262 7.12 32.69 3.89
C SER A 262 7.42 31.31 4.50
N SER A 263 6.47 30.69 5.22
CA SER A 263 6.64 29.33 5.74
C SER A 263 6.35 28.25 4.68
N MET A 264 5.70 28.61 3.57
CA MET A 264 5.44 27.70 2.46
C MET A 264 6.57 27.86 1.42
N PRO A 265 7.24 26.76 0.99
CA PRO A 265 8.24 26.84 -0.06
C PRO A 265 7.69 27.48 -1.34
N GLU A 266 8.50 28.29 -2.02
CA GLU A 266 8.08 29.02 -3.23
C GLU A 266 7.66 28.06 -4.35
N ASP A 267 8.33 26.91 -4.47
CA ASP A 267 8.08 25.88 -5.48
C ASP A 267 7.04 24.83 -5.03
N TYR A 268 6.36 25.02 -3.90
CA TYR A 268 5.47 24.01 -3.33
C TYR A 268 4.28 23.71 -4.25
N CYS A 269 3.65 24.72 -4.85
CA CYS A 269 2.51 24.52 -5.74
C CYS A 269 2.89 23.70 -6.98
N ASP A 270 4.03 24.00 -7.59
CA ASP A 270 4.54 23.26 -8.75
C ASP A 270 4.93 21.83 -8.36
N SER A 271 5.57 21.67 -7.21
CA SER A 271 5.94 20.35 -6.67
C SER A 271 4.69 19.53 -6.35
N PHE A 272 3.64 20.14 -5.80
CA PHE A 272 2.36 19.49 -5.53
C PHE A 272 1.73 18.94 -6.81
N GLN A 273 1.69 19.72 -7.89
CA GLN A 273 1.17 19.27 -9.18
C GLN A 273 2.00 18.13 -9.79
N LYS A 274 3.34 18.22 -9.68
CA LYS A 274 4.23 17.11 -10.08
C LYS A 274 3.96 15.85 -9.27
N THR A 275 3.74 15.96 -7.96
CA THR A 275 3.43 14.81 -7.11
C THR A 275 2.07 14.20 -7.42
N ILE A 276 1.04 15.01 -7.68
CA ILE A 276 -0.26 14.53 -8.19
C ILE A 276 -0.06 13.69 -9.46
N ALA A 277 0.75 14.17 -10.39
CA ALA A 277 1.06 13.43 -11.62
C ALA A 277 1.79 12.09 -11.36
N ILE A 278 2.64 11.99 -10.33
CA ILE A 278 3.27 10.72 -9.92
C ILE A 278 2.19 9.72 -9.50
N PHE A 279 1.27 10.11 -8.62
CA PHE A 279 0.20 9.21 -8.14
C PHE A 279 -0.80 8.80 -9.23
N HIS A 280 -1.00 9.60 -10.28
CA HIS A 280 -1.92 9.29 -11.37
C HIS A 280 -1.29 8.63 -12.60
N HIS A 281 0.00 8.84 -12.83
CA HIS A 281 0.69 8.46 -14.07
C HIS A 281 2.01 7.73 -13.83
N ALA A 282 2.20 7.15 -12.64
CA ALA A 282 3.31 6.25 -12.39
C ALA A 282 3.38 5.18 -13.49
N ARG A 283 4.61 4.91 -13.94
CA ARG A 283 4.85 3.85 -14.93
C ARG A 283 4.73 2.49 -14.25
N MET A 284 4.03 1.57 -14.92
CA MET A 284 3.67 0.24 -14.44
C MET A 284 3.86 -0.73 -15.60
#